data_AF-C0W4D1-F1
#
_entry.id   AF-C0W4D1-F1
#
_cell.length_a   1.000
_cell.length_b   1.000
_cell.length_c   1.000
_cell.angle_alpha   90.00
_cell.angle_beta   90.00
_cell.angle_gamma   90.00
#
_symmetry.space_group_name_H-M   'P 1'
#
loop_
_entity.id
_entity.type
_entity.pdbx_description
1 polymer ?
#
loop_
_entity_poly.entity_id
_entity_poly.type
_entity_poly.pdbx_seq_one_letter_code
_entity_poly.pdbx_strand_id
1 'polypeptide(L)'
;MSRPETIEHLPESERFTPVVTVCSVDLLHIDGDALRGLAQIYDLLEESTWLSAQAVDDDHVAYVRRRSPREMRETLSEAQCNWDWRQGLYERAAAGEVLDAWRRHHVDGHARAEGLDPIDWDALDAAKGGETA
;
A
#
# COMPACT_ATOMS: atom_id res chain seq x y z
N MET A 1 -9.92 4.09 -10.32
CA MET A 1 -8.84 5.03 -10.07
C MET A 1 -7.90 4.88 -11.24
N SER A 2 -7.96 5.78 -12.20
CA SER A 2 -7.16 5.66 -13.42
C SER A 2 -5.70 5.34 -13.15
N ARG A 3 -5.07 4.57 -14.05
CA ARG A 3 -3.66 4.19 -14.00
C ARG A 3 -2.80 5.37 -13.50
N PRO A 4 -2.00 5.22 -12.43
CA PRO A 4 -1.26 6.33 -11.87
C PRO A 4 -0.22 6.84 -12.89
N GLU A 5 -0.26 8.12 -13.22
CA GLU A 5 0.68 8.75 -14.16
C GLU A 5 1.86 9.40 -13.44
N THR A 6 1.63 9.85 -12.21
CA THR A 6 2.62 10.51 -11.37
C THR A 6 2.56 9.96 -9.94
N ILE A 7 3.62 10.17 -9.16
CA ILE A 7 3.64 9.80 -7.73
C ILE A 7 2.53 10.51 -6.93
N GLU A 8 2.04 11.65 -7.42
CA GLU A 8 0.98 12.41 -6.78
C GLU A 8 -0.39 11.71 -6.87
N HIS A 9 -0.56 10.76 -7.80
CA HIS A 9 -1.76 9.93 -7.89
C HIS A 9 -1.77 8.78 -6.87
N LEU A 10 -0.65 8.53 -6.18
CA LEU A 10 -0.57 7.54 -5.10
C LEU A 10 -0.89 8.18 -3.74
N PRO A 11 -1.31 7.37 -2.74
CA PRO A 11 -1.47 7.84 -1.37
C PRO A 11 -0.23 8.58 -0.88
N GLU A 12 -0.42 9.62 -0.07
CA GLU A 12 0.68 10.44 0.42
C GLU A 12 1.75 9.61 1.15
N SER A 13 1.33 8.58 1.88
CA SER A 13 2.22 7.64 2.57
C SER A 13 3.27 7.00 1.65
N GLU A 14 2.96 6.77 0.37
CA GLU A 14 3.88 6.19 -0.62
C GLU A 14 5.02 7.13 -1.00
N ARG A 15 4.91 8.42 -0.64
CA ARG A 15 5.94 9.45 -0.89
C ARG A 15 6.97 9.53 0.22
N PHE A 16 6.74 8.80 1.31
CA PHE A 16 7.59 8.81 2.48
C PHE A 16 8.14 7.41 2.77
N THR A 17 9.24 7.38 3.51
CA THR A 17 9.85 6.15 4.02
C THR A 17 9.99 6.31 5.53
N PRO A 18 9.44 5.38 6.34
CA PRO A 18 9.67 5.38 7.77
C PRO A 18 11.16 5.13 8.05
N VAL A 19 11.74 5.95 8.92
CA VAL A 19 13.14 5.83 9.34
C VAL A 19 13.23 5.31 10.76
N VAL A 20 12.42 5.90 11.65
CA VAL A 20 12.33 5.51 13.06
C VAL A 20 10.85 5.47 13.43
N THR A 21 10.44 4.45 14.18
CA THR A 21 9.12 4.43 14.83
C THR A 21 9.35 4.41 16.33
N VAL A 22 8.71 5.34 17.02
CA VAL A 22 8.73 5.40 18.48
C VAL A 22 7.39 4.94 19.00
N CYS A 23 7.42 3.88 19.80
CA CYS A 23 6.27 3.34 20.51
C CYS A 23 6.20 3.98 21.88
N SER A 24 5.02 4.47 22.26
CA SER A 24 4.75 4.89 23.63
C SER A 24 4.81 3.66 24.52
N VAL A 25 5.86 3.56 25.32
CA VAL A 25 6.03 2.49 26.29
C VAL A 25 5.48 2.98 27.62
N ASP A 26 4.77 2.10 28.34
CA ASP A 26 4.36 2.39 29.71
C ASP A 26 5.60 2.69 30.58
N LEU A 27 5.71 3.95 30.99
CA LEU A 27 6.88 4.54 31.66
C LEU A 27 7.14 3.92 33.05
N LEU A 28 6.23 3.09 33.56
CA LEU A 28 6.31 2.51 34.91
C LEU A 28 7.53 1.60 35.14
N HIS A 29 8.24 1.18 34.09
CA HIS A 29 9.38 0.25 34.20
C HIS A 29 10.70 0.74 33.59
N ILE A 30 10.81 2.04 33.25
CA ILE A 30 12.02 2.59 32.63
C ILE A 30 12.87 3.29 33.71
N ASP A 31 14.13 2.89 33.84
CA ASP A 31 15.06 3.56 34.75
C ASP A 31 15.50 4.95 34.24
N GLY A 32 16.08 5.76 35.13
CA GLY A 32 16.43 7.14 34.81
C GLY A 32 17.49 7.30 33.71
N ASP A 33 18.36 6.30 33.50
CA ASP A 33 19.38 6.36 32.46
C ASP A 33 18.77 6.03 31.09
N ALA A 34 17.87 5.04 31.04
CA ALA A 34 17.09 4.73 29.85
C ALA A 34 16.17 5.91 29.45
N LEU A 35 15.53 6.58 30.41
CA LEU A 35 14.77 7.82 30.14
C LEU A 35 15.65 8.92 29.56
N ARG A 36 16.87 9.11 30.08
CA ARG A 36 17.82 10.10 29.54
C ARG A 36 18.26 9.75 28.12
N GLY A 37 18.49 8.47 27.84
CA GLY A 37 18.80 7.99 26.49
C GLY A 37 17.66 8.25 25.50
N LEU A 38 16.41 7.98 25.91
CA LEU A 38 15.23 8.27 25.10
C LEU A 38 15.09 9.77 24.82
N ALA A 39 15.26 10.63 25.83
CA ALA A 39 15.21 12.08 25.65
C ALA A 39 16.23 12.57 24.61
N GLN A 40 17.47 12.07 24.64
CA GLN A 40 18.49 12.43 23.64
C GLN A 40 18.13 11.99 22.22
N ILE A 41 17.49 10.82 22.07
CA ILE A 41 17.01 10.35 20.77
C ILE A 41 15.88 11.26 20.27
N TYR A 42 14.94 11.63 21.14
CA TYR A 42 13.88 12.57 20.80
C TYR A 42 14.43 13.93 20.37
N ASP A 43 15.36 14.50 21.14
CA ASP A 43 16.01 15.79 20.79
C ASP A 43 16.65 15.72 19.40
N LEU A 44 17.41 14.65 19.10
CA LEU A 44 18.03 14.45 17.79
C LEU A 44 17.02 14.31 16.65
N LEU A 45 15.87 13.67 16.91
CA LEU A 45 14.81 13.52 15.91
C LEU A 45 14.07 14.83 15.67
N GLU A 46 13.83 15.63 16.72
CA GLU A 46 13.19 16.95 16.63
C GLU A 46 14.10 18.00 15.97
N GLU A 47 15.42 17.93 16.20
CA GLU A 47 16.40 18.80 15.55
C GLU A 47 16.60 18.45 14.05
N SER A 48 16.12 17.29 13.60
CA SER A 48 16.27 16.85 12.22
C SER A 48 15.39 17.67 11.27
N THR A 49 16.02 18.34 10.30
CA THR A 49 15.33 19.15 9.29
C THR A 49 14.78 18.36 8.11
N TRP A 50 15.10 17.07 8.01
CA TRP A 50 14.73 16.21 6.88
C TRP A 50 13.77 15.06 7.27
N LEU A 51 13.42 14.98 8.55
CA LEU A 51 12.40 14.07 9.07
C LEU A 51 11.11 14.84 9.38
N SER A 52 9.98 14.16 9.22
CA SER A 52 8.67 14.63 9.65
C SER A 52 8.04 13.58 10.54
N ALA A 53 7.47 13.99 11.67
CA ALA A 53 6.72 13.11 12.54
C ALA A 53 5.31 12.89 11.96
N GLN A 54 4.88 11.64 11.89
CA GLN A 54 3.53 11.25 11.50
C GLN A 54 2.98 10.29 12.56
N ALA A 55 1.81 10.60 13.10
CA ALA A 55 1.10 9.68 13.97
C ALA A 55 0.63 8.46 13.15
N VAL A 56 0.94 7.26 13.62
CA VAL A 56 0.49 6.00 13.02
C VAL A 56 -0.79 5.53 13.71
N ASP A 57 -0.80 5.62 15.04
CA ASP A 57 -1.95 5.41 15.93
C ASP A 57 -1.77 6.20 17.23
N ASP A 58 -2.63 5.99 18.23
CA ASP A 58 -2.63 6.74 19.50
C ASP A 58 -1.33 6.58 20.30
N ASP A 59 -0.59 5.48 20.10
CA ASP A 59 0.62 5.15 20.86
C ASP A 59 1.88 5.20 20.00
N HIS A 60 1.78 5.32 18.68
CA HIS A 60 2.91 5.19 17.76
C HIS A 60 3.13 6.43 16.90
N VAL A 61 4.36 6.93 16.91
CA VAL A 61 4.81 8.02 16.03
C VAL A 61 5.93 7.50 15.12
N ALA A 62 5.73 7.62 13.80
CA ALA A 62 6.75 7.35 12.81
C ALA A 62 7.42 8.66 12.38
N TYR A 63 8.74 8.71 12.52
CA TYR A 63 9.57 9.73 11.88
C TYR A 63 9.93 9.25 10.48
N VAL A 64 9.39 9.95 9.50
CA VAL A 64 9.50 9.61 8.08
C VAL A 64 10.39 10.62 7.37
N ARG A 65 11.07 10.19 6.32
CA ARG A 65 11.70 11.10 5.36
C ARG A 65 10.94 11.09 4.05
N ARG A 66 11.03 12.17 3.28
CA ARG A 66 10.58 12.15 1.88
C ARG A 66 11.43 11.15 1.09
N ARG A 67 10.78 10.35 0.24
CA ARG A 67 11.47 9.49 -0.72
C ARG A 67 12.28 10.36 -1.69
N SER A 68 13.46 9.86 -2.05
CA SER A 68 14.30 10.47 -3.07
C SER A 68 13.61 10.39 -4.44
N PRO A 69 14.01 11.23 -5.42
CA PRO A 69 13.48 11.14 -6.78
C PRO A 69 13.67 9.77 -7.44
N ARG A 70 14.66 8.98 -7.01
CA ARG A 70 14.84 7.61 -7.48
C ARG A 70 13.79 6.69 -6.88
N GLU A 71 13.63 6.69 -5.56
CA GLU A 71 12.66 5.85 -4.86
C GLU A 71 11.23 6.18 -5.31
N MET A 72 10.88 7.46 -5.50
CA MET A 72 9.57 7.84 -6.03
C MET A 72 9.32 7.28 -7.44
N ARG A 73 10.35 7.25 -8.31
CA ARG A 73 10.22 6.64 -9.64
C ARG A 73 10.02 5.13 -9.57
N GLU A 74 10.78 4.45 -8.72
CA GLU A 74 10.65 2.99 -8.50
C GLU A 74 9.25 2.67 -7.96
N THR A 75 8.78 3.42 -6.97
CA THR A 75 7.43 3.28 -6.38
C THR A 75 6.32 3.47 -7.42
N LEU A 76 6.41 4.53 -8.24
CA LEU A 76 5.45 4.77 -9.31
C LEU A 76 5.48 3.65 -10.34
N SER A 77 6.67 3.17 -10.72
CA SER A 77 6.82 2.08 -11.68
C SER A 77 6.19 0.78 -11.17
N GLU A 78 6.37 0.45 -9.90
CA GLU A 78 5.74 -0.74 -9.29
C GLU A 78 4.22 -0.61 -9.26
N ALA A 79 3.69 0.56 -8.88
CA ALA A 79 2.26 0.81 -8.87
C ALA A 79 1.65 0.71 -10.27
N GLN A 80 2.33 1.26 -11.28
CA GLN A 80 1.94 1.16 -12.69
C GLN A 80 1.95 -0.29 -13.18
N CYS A 81 3.03 -1.04 -12.91
CA CYS A 81 3.12 -2.46 -13.26
C CYS A 81 2.00 -3.29 -12.62
N ASN A 82 1.66 -3.02 -11.35
CA ASN A 82 0.58 -3.71 -10.66
C ASN A 82 -0.78 -3.37 -11.28
N TRP A 83 -1.01 -2.08 -11.59
CA TRP A 83 -2.22 -1.65 -12.29
C TRP A 83 -2.34 -2.33 -13.66
N ASP A 84 -1.27 -2.32 -14.47
CA ASP A 84 -1.24 -2.93 -15.80
C ASP A 84 -1.53 -4.44 -15.74
N TRP A 85 -0.97 -5.13 -14.74
CA TRP A 85 -1.23 -6.54 -14.50
C TRP A 85 -2.70 -6.82 -14.14
N ARG A 86 -3.30 -6.00 -13.24
CA ARG A 86 -4.71 -6.14 -12.85
C ARG A 86 -5.66 -5.84 -14.00
N GLN A 87 -5.35 -4.81 -14.78
CA GLN A 87 -6.10 -4.45 -15.98
C GLN A 87 -6.08 -5.62 -16.99
N GLY A 88 -4.92 -6.20 -17.26
CA GLY A 88 -4.80 -7.36 -18.13
C GLY A 88 -5.56 -8.59 -17.61
N LEU A 89 -5.58 -8.82 -16.28
CA LEU A 89 -6.41 -9.88 -15.69
C LEU A 89 -7.91 -9.61 -15.88
N TYR A 90 -8.36 -8.38 -15.66
CA TYR A 90 -9.75 -7.99 -15.86
C TYR A 90 -10.18 -8.19 -17.31
N GLU A 91 -9.39 -7.74 -18.28
CA GLU A 91 -9.69 -7.88 -19.70
C GLU A 91 -9.80 -9.36 -20.12
N ARG A 92 -8.90 -10.21 -19.61
CA ARG A 92 -8.95 -11.66 -19.84
C ARG A 92 -10.19 -12.30 -19.24
N ALA A 93 -10.56 -11.92 -18.01
CA ALA A 93 -11.78 -12.40 -17.36
C ALA A 93 -13.04 -11.95 -18.10
N ALA A 94 -13.09 -10.68 -18.54
CA ALA A 94 -14.19 -10.14 -19.34
C ALA A 94 -14.32 -10.83 -20.70
N ALA A 95 -13.21 -11.30 -21.26
CA ALA A 95 -13.20 -12.13 -22.47
C ALA A 95 -13.58 -13.62 -22.23
N GLY A 96 -13.91 -13.98 -20.98
CA GLY A 96 -14.36 -15.31 -20.60
C GLY A 96 -13.26 -16.26 -20.13
N GLU A 97 -12.06 -15.77 -19.82
CA GLU A 97 -11.03 -16.62 -19.25
C GLU A 97 -11.38 -17.07 -17.82
N VAL A 98 -11.26 -18.37 -17.57
CA VAL A 98 -11.43 -18.95 -16.24
C VAL A 98 -10.18 -18.70 -15.41
N LEU A 99 -10.31 -17.85 -14.39
CA LEU A 99 -9.27 -17.55 -13.42
C LEU A 99 -9.47 -18.34 -12.12
N ASP A 100 -8.37 -18.59 -11.40
CA ASP A 100 -8.40 -19.13 -10.04
C ASP A 100 -8.92 -18.11 -9.02
N ALA A 101 -9.26 -18.58 -7.82
CA ALA A 101 -9.93 -17.75 -6.80
C ALA A 101 -9.12 -16.52 -6.37
N TRP A 102 -7.79 -16.64 -6.25
CA TRP A 102 -6.96 -15.51 -5.83
C TRP A 102 -6.85 -14.43 -6.92
N ARG A 103 -6.83 -14.82 -8.21
CA ARG A 103 -6.89 -13.86 -9.33
C ARG A 103 -8.25 -13.19 -9.44
N ARG A 104 -9.35 -13.92 -9.23
CA ARG A 104 -10.70 -13.34 -9.20
C ARG A 104 -10.82 -12.22 -8.18
N HIS A 105 -10.27 -12.43 -6.98
CA HIS A 105 -10.23 -11.40 -5.94
C HIS A 105 -9.53 -10.10 -6.41
N HIS A 106 -8.42 -10.21 -7.14
CA HIS A 106 -7.74 -9.04 -7.71
C HIS A 106 -8.56 -8.37 -8.81
N VAL A 107 -9.24 -9.14 -9.66
CA VAL A 107 -10.12 -8.61 -10.71
C VAL A 107 -11.30 -7.84 -10.11
N ASP A 108 -11.98 -8.40 -9.12
CA ASP A 108 -13.10 -7.72 -8.44
C ASP A 108 -12.65 -6.45 -7.72
N GLY A 109 -11.50 -6.51 -7.06
CA GLY A 109 -10.88 -5.35 -6.42
C GLY A 109 -10.55 -4.25 -7.42
N HIS A 110 -9.99 -4.62 -8.58
CA HIS A 110 -9.68 -3.69 -9.67
C HIS A 110 -10.94 -3.10 -10.30
N ALA A 111 -11.94 -3.93 -10.63
CA ALA A 111 -13.20 -3.48 -11.22
C ALA A 111 -13.90 -2.47 -10.31
N ARG A 112 -13.98 -2.75 -9.01
CA ARG A 112 -14.53 -1.82 -8.02
C ARG A 112 -13.73 -0.52 -7.95
N ALA A 113 -12.39 -0.61 -7.93
CA ALA A 113 -11.54 0.58 -7.87
C ALA A 113 -11.69 1.45 -9.11
N GLU A 114 -11.80 0.85 -10.30
CA GLU A 114 -11.93 1.51 -11.60
C GLU A 114 -13.35 1.91 -11.98
N GLY A 115 -14.36 1.42 -11.25
CA GLY A 115 -15.77 1.61 -11.64
C GLY A 115 -16.13 0.83 -12.91
N LEU A 116 -15.45 -0.29 -13.17
CA LEU A 116 -15.74 -1.21 -14.27
C LEU A 116 -16.87 -2.17 -13.87
N ASP A 117 -17.49 -2.78 -14.87
CA ASP A 117 -18.53 -3.79 -14.65
C ASP A 117 -17.95 -5.00 -13.88
N PRO A 118 -18.62 -5.48 -12.84
CA PRO A 118 -18.18 -6.68 -12.13
C PRO A 118 -18.29 -7.90 -13.03
N ILE A 119 -17.35 -8.84 -12.90
CA ILE A 119 -17.39 -10.10 -13.63
C ILE A 119 -18.39 -11.05 -12.97
N ASP A 120 -19.29 -11.63 -13.77
CA ASP A 120 -20.18 -12.71 -13.32
C ASP A 120 -19.43 -14.05 -13.33
N TRP A 121 -18.75 -14.34 -12.23
CA TRP A 121 -17.99 -15.58 -12.06
C TRP A 121 -18.87 -16.83 -12.10
N ASP A 122 -20.11 -16.75 -11.60
CA ASP A 122 -21.04 -17.87 -11.57
C ASP A 122 -21.48 -18.24 -12.99
N ALA A 123 -21.74 -17.25 -13.84
CA ALA A 123 -22.03 -17.47 -15.25
C ALA A 123 -20.85 -18.11 -16.00
N LEU A 124 -19.62 -17.68 -15.72
CA LEU A 124 -18.41 -18.25 -16.33
C LEU A 124 -18.16 -19.70 -15.88
N ASP A 125 -18.35 -20.00 -14.60
CA ASP A 125 -18.21 -21.37 -14.09
C ASP A 125 -19.33 -22.29 -14.63
N ALA A 126 -20.55 -21.77 -14.77
CA ALA A 126 -21.67 -22.50 -15.35
C ALA A 126 -21.46 -22.80 -16.85
N ALA A 127 -20.92 -21.86 -17.62
CA ALA A 127 -20.59 -22.06 -19.03
C ALA A 127 -19.58 -23.21 -19.23
N LYS A 128 -18.60 -23.33 -18.33
CA LYS A 128 -17.64 -24.44 -18.32
C LYS A 128 -18.29 -25.79 -17.97
N GLY A 129 -19.22 -25.81 -17.02
CA GLY A 129 -19.96 -27.01 -16.64
C GLY A 129 -20.85 -27.58 -17.75
N GLY A 130 -21.19 -26.76 -18.75
CA GLY A 130 -21.99 -27.16 -19.92
C GLY A 130 -21.19 -27.75 -21.08
N GLU A 131 -19.88 -27.57 -21.15
CA GLU A 131 -19.02 -28.13 -22.22
C GLU A 131 -18.62 -29.61 -21.99
N THR A 132 -19.09 -30.25 -20.92
CA THR A 132 -18.83 -31.67 -20.60
C THR A 132 -20.06 -32.59 -20.68
N ALA A 133 -21.05 -32.27 -21.52
CA ALA A 133 -22.21 -33.14 -21.76
C ALA A 133 -22.31 -33.57 -23.23
#